data_AF-A0A3M2E2L2-F1
#
_entry.id   AF-A0A3M2E2L2-F1
#
_cell.length_a   1.000
_cell.length_b   1.000
_cell.length_c   1.000
_cell.angle_alpha   90.00
_cell.angle_beta   90.00
_cell.angle_gamma   90.00
#
_symmetry.space_group_name_H-M   'P 1'
#
loop_
_entity.id
_entity.type
_entity.pdbx_description
1 polymer ?
#
loop_
_entity_poly.entity_id
_entity_poly.type
_entity_poly.pdbx_seq_one_letter_code
_entity_poly.pdbx_strand_id
1 'polypeptide(L)' 'IRNYMEMQKGDVPATWADASLLERLTGYRPQTDVREGIRRFVAWYREYYGV' A
#
# COMPACT_ATOMS: atom_id res chain seq x y z
N ILE A 1 -22.16 -6.27 5.30
CA ILE A 1 -22.49 -6.20 3.85
C ILE A 1 -21.38 -5.40 3.17
N ARG A 2 -20.78 -5.90 2.07
CA ARG A 2 -19.76 -5.15 1.31
C ARG A 2 -20.47 -4.36 0.20
N ASN A 3 -20.09 -3.09 0.03
CA ASN A 3 -20.58 -2.25 -1.06
C ASN A 3 -19.49 -2.18 -2.14
N TYR A 4 -19.67 -2.92 -3.24
CA TYR A 4 -18.75 -2.89 -4.37
C TYR A 4 -19.18 -1.77 -5.33
N MET A 5 -18.24 -0.91 -5.69
CA MET A 5 -18.43 0.17 -6.66
C MET A 5 -17.73 -0.18 -7.98
N GLU A 6 -18.18 0.41 -9.08
CA GLU A 6 -17.49 0.30 -10.37
C GLU A 6 -16.12 1.02 -10.35
N MET A 7 -15.31 0.79 -11.39
CA MET A 7 -14.01 1.44 -11.56
C MET A 7 -14.19 2.95 -11.68
N GLN A 8 -13.47 3.70 -10.87
CA GLN A 8 -13.58 5.16 -10.83
C GLN A 8 -12.72 5.80 -11.92
N LYS A 9 -13.08 7.01 -12.32
CA LYS A 9 -12.29 7.77 -13.29
C LYS A 9 -10.90 8.04 -12.72
N GLY A 10 -9.87 7.46 -13.34
CA GLY A 10 -8.48 7.57 -12.89
C GLY A 10 -7.91 6.26 -12.34
N ASP A 11 -8.76 5.26 -12.06
CA ASP A 11 -8.30 3.92 -11.73
C ASP A 11 -7.65 3.26 -12.96
N VAL A 12 -6.64 2.45 -12.67
CA VAL A 12 -5.95 1.60 -13.62
C VAL A 12 -6.16 0.15 -13.17
N PRO A 13 -6.49 -0.80 -14.07
CA PRO A 13 -6.86 -2.16 -13.66
C PRO A 13 -5.80 -2.89 -12.83
N ALA A 14 -4.53 -2.69 -13.14
CA ALA A 14 -3.40 -3.18 -12.35
C ALA A 14 -2.13 -2.41 -12.73
N THR A 15 -1.29 -2.09 -11.74
CA THR A 15 0.05 -1.53 -11.95
C THR A 15 1.04 -2.13 -10.96
N TRP A 16 2.31 -2.16 -11.35
CA TRP A 16 3.41 -2.58 -10.50
C TRP A 16 4.67 -1.77 -10.84
N ALA A 17 5.49 -1.52 -9.82
CA ALA A 17 6.77 -0.84 -9.99
C ALA A 17 7.90 -1.84 -10.26
N ASP A 18 8.78 -1.53 -11.21
CA ASP A 18 10.09 -2.17 -11.30
C ASP A 18 11.08 -1.43 -10.38
N ALA A 19 11.47 -2.07 -9.29
CA ALA A 19 12.40 -1.52 -8.30
C ALA A 19 13.88 -1.89 -8.58
N SER A 20 14.17 -2.60 -9.67
CA SER A 20 15.51 -3.15 -9.94
C SER A 20 16.58 -2.06 -10.04
N LEU A 21 16.25 -0.88 -10.58
CA LEU A 21 17.20 0.24 -10.65
C LEU A 21 17.56 0.79 -9.27
N LEU A 22 16.54 1.02 -8.42
CA LEU A 22 16.74 1.49 -7.05
C LEU A 22 17.62 0.51 -6.26
N GLU A 23 17.31 -0.79 -6.35
CA GLU A 23 18.07 -1.85 -5.68
C GLU A 23 19.52 -1.87 -6.16
N ARG A 24 19.78 -1.82 -7.47
CA ARG A 24 21.15 -1.79 -8.00
C ARG A 24 21.96 -0.58 -7.52
N LEU A 25 21.33 0.58 -7.42
CA LEU A 25 22.01 1.83 -7.07
C LEU A 25 22.25 1.98 -5.57
N THR A 26 21.39 1.38 -4.73
CA THR A 26 21.39 1.67 -3.29
C THR A 26 21.53 0.42 -2.40
N GLY A 27 21.38 -0.78 -2.97
CA GLY A 27 21.26 -2.03 -2.22
C GLY A 27 19.96 -2.14 -1.42
N TYR A 28 19.07 -1.14 -1.49
CA TYR A 28 17.84 -1.10 -0.72
C TYR A 28 16.70 -1.81 -1.45
N ARG A 29 15.97 -2.62 -0.67
CA ARG A 29 14.68 -3.20 -1.08
C ARG A 29 13.67 -3.07 0.06
N PRO A 30 12.44 -2.59 -0.19
CA PRO A 30 11.40 -2.56 0.83
C PRO A 30 11.14 -3.95 1.42
N GLN A 31 11.17 -4.05 2.75
CA GLN A 31 11.03 -5.32 3.48
C GLN A 31 9.67 -5.47 4.20
N THR A 32 8.91 -4.38 4.33
CA THR A 32 7.60 -4.42 4.99
C THR A 32 6.61 -5.17 4.11
N ASP A 33 6.07 -6.28 4.60
CA ASP A 33 5.01 -7.00 3.92
C ASP A 33 3.66 -6.25 4.00
N VAL A 34 2.74 -6.59 3.09
CA VAL A 34 1.44 -5.91 2.97
C VAL A 34 0.61 -6.04 4.25
N ARG A 35 0.62 -7.20 4.90
CA ARG A 35 -0.21 -7.44 6.10
C ARG A 35 0.30 -6.59 7.27
N GLU A 36 1.61 -6.53 7.45
CA GLU A 36 2.23 -5.71 8.48
C GLU A 36 2.02 -4.21 8.22
N GLY A 37 2.15 -3.77 6.97
CA GLY A 37 1.87 -2.39 6.56
C GLY A 37 0.43 -1.97 6.90
N ILE A 38 -0.55 -2.81 6.54
CA ILE A 38 -1.97 -2.57 6.86
C ILE A 38 -2.19 -2.50 8.38
N ARG A 39 -1.59 -3.43 9.15
CA ARG A 39 -1.73 -3.45 10.61
C ARG A 39 -1.22 -2.15 11.24
N ARG A 40 -0.05 -1.67 10.84
CA ARG A 40 0.53 -0.41 11.32
C ARG A 40 -0.31 0.80 10.93
N PHE A 41 -0.79 0.83 9.69
CA PHE A 41 -1.66 1.90 9.20
C PHE A 41 -2.96 1.99 10.02
N VAL A 42 -3.64 0.86 10.25
CA VAL A 42 -4.87 0.83 11.05
C VAL A 42 -4.60 1.28 12.49
N ALA A 43 -3.50 0.83 13.11
CA ALA A 43 -3.14 1.25 14.46
C ALA A 43 -2.99 2.78 14.56
N TRP A 44 -2.22 3.36 13.64
CA TRP A 44 -2.06 4.82 13.54
C TRP A 44 -3.40 5.54 13.33
N TYR A 45 -4.23 5.06 12.41
CA TYR A 45 -5.52 5.68 12.10
C TYR A 45 -6.44 5.73 13.32
N ARG A 46 -6.52 4.62 14.05
CA ARG A 46 -7.34 4.48 15.26
C ARG A 46 -6.87 5.40 16.38
N GLU A 47 -5.56 5.48 16.57
CA GLU A 47 -4.95 6.39 17.55
C GLU A 47 -5.23 7.86 17.18
N TYR A 48 -5.01 8.23 15.92
CA TYR A 48 -5.15 9.61 15.46
C TYR A 48 -6.60 10.11 15.49
N TYR A 49 -7.56 9.27 15.11
CA TYR A 49 -8.99 9.63 15.05
C TYR A 49 -9.80 9.20 16.28
N GLY A 50 -9.22 8.44 17.21
CA GLY A 50 -9.89 7.97 18.42
C GLY A 50 -11.01 6.95 18.17
N VAL A 51 -10.82 6.03 17.21
CA VAL A 51 -11.83 5.03 16.77
C VAL A 51 -11.43 3.58 17.01
#